data_AF-A0A6A2YM40-F1
#
_entry.id   AF-A0A6A2YM40-F1
#
_cell.length_a   1.000
_cell.length_b   1.000
_cell.length_c   1.000
_cell.angle_alpha   90.00
_cell.angle_beta   90.00
_cell.angle_gamma   90.00
#
_symmetry.space_group_name_H-M   'P 1'
#
loop_
_entity.id
_entity.type
_entity.pdbx_description
1 polymer ?
#
loop_
_entity_poly.entity_id
_entity_poly.type
_entity_poly.pdbx_seq_one_letter_code
_entity_poly.pdbx_strand_id
1 'polypeptide(L)'
;MDHLLLSFLSLADSSPPVSLDLSFDRLLDSTPSDADQALLIDRTHSIGSLLLRTANRSARKRASLHNSIAWALPPDLTIKVFSMLDSQSLCYATATCWMFNKCAMDPLCYENIDLTTVVPKVNNVVVSTMIQRAGKSFRSLKLGIVPGPTSSPGSCQPLVYTIQNFVDVFSFSWNEKKTRALLWRLHLYNIERMDNTSLCVALAAYPSLLDLEIVGLHVELRQTFMSVSSNCHLIERLFFESSKTGRDDSSLSLRGFKLHDYKVRILVKV
;
A
#
# COMPACT_ATOMS: atom_id res chain seq x y z
N MET A 1 -28.97 17.26 -28.79
CA MET A 1 -28.80 16.18 -27.79
C MET A 1 -29.20 16.65 -26.40
N ASP A 2 -28.62 17.74 -25.89
CA ASP A 2 -28.90 18.22 -24.51
C ASP A 2 -30.39 18.53 -24.26
N HIS A 3 -31.06 19.19 -25.20
CA HIS A 3 -32.51 19.44 -25.11
C HIS A 3 -33.35 18.16 -25.09
N LEU A 4 -32.98 17.14 -25.87
CA LEU A 4 -33.69 15.86 -25.87
C LEU A 4 -33.49 15.12 -24.56
N LEU A 5 -32.26 15.13 -24.04
CA LEU A 5 -31.94 14.55 -22.74
C LEU A 5 -32.69 15.26 -21.61
N LEU A 6 -32.74 16.60 -21.64
CA LEU A 6 -33.45 17.40 -20.64
C LEU A 6 -34.95 17.12 -20.67
N SER A 7 -35.57 17.07 -21.86
CA SER A 7 -36.99 16.69 -22.01
C SER A 7 -37.26 15.26 -21.50
N PHE A 8 -36.36 14.31 -21.78
CA PHE A 8 -36.47 12.94 -21.29
C PHE A 8 -36.38 12.86 -19.75
N LEU A 9 -35.45 13.60 -19.14
CA LEU A 9 -35.29 13.66 -17.69
C LEU A 9 -36.50 14.34 -17.01
N SER A 10 -37.03 15.41 -17.59
CA SER A 10 -38.24 16.08 -17.11
C SER A 10 -39.48 15.18 -17.16
N LEU A 11 -39.50 14.17 -18.03
CA LEU A 11 -40.58 13.20 -18.09
C LEU A 11 -40.66 12.38 -16.79
N ALA A 12 -39.52 12.00 -16.22
CA ALA A 12 -39.43 11.21 -15.00
C ALA A 12 -40.01 11.92 -13.76
N ASP A 13 -40.03 13.26 -13.75
CA ASP A 13 -40.62 14.05 -12.66
C ASP A 13 -42.15 14.20 -12.79
N SER A 14 -42.70 13.93 -13.99
CA SER A 14 -44.09 14.25 -14.36
C SER A 14 -44.99 13.04 -14.60
N SER A 15 -44.43 11.85 -14.83
CA SER A 15 -45.17 10.61 -15.04
C SER A 15 -44.69 9.48 -14.11
N PRO A 16 -45.58 8.56 -13.67
CA PRO A 16 -45.15 7.41 -12.88
C PRO A 16 -44.18 6.54 -13.70
N PRO A 17 -43.20 5.86 -13.06
CA PRO A 17 -42.21 5.01 -13.74
C PRO A 17 -42.83 3.97 -14.69
N VAL A 18 -44.06 3.56 -14.39
CA VAL A 18 -44.91 2.67 -15.21
C VAL A 18 -45.08 3.14 -16.66
N SER A 19 -44.99 4.44 -16.96
CA SER A 19 -45.17 4.95 -18.34
C SER A 19 -44.00 4.64 -19.27
N LEU A 20 -42.78 4.52 -18.73
CA LEU A 20 -41.58 4.32 -19.53
C LEU A 20 -41.41 2.84 -19.89
N ASP A 21 -41.68 1.96 -18.94
CA ASP A 21 -41.74 0.50 -19.15
C ASP A 21 -42.78 0.15 -20.23
N LEU A 22 -44.03 0.62 -20.08
CA LEU A 22 -45.09 0.40 -21.07
C LEU A 22 -44.80 0.99 -22.45
N SER A 23 -43.98 2.04 -22.52
CA SER A 23 -43.58 2.63 -23.81
C SER A 23 -42.47 1.83 -24.48
N PHE A 24 -41.58 1.24 -23.70
CA PHE A 24 -40.54 0.35 -24.20
C PHE A 24 -41.14 -0.99 -24.68
N ASP A 25 -42.05 -1.59 -23.92
CA ASP A 25 -42.75 -2.82 -24.29
C ASP A 25 -43.52 -2.64 -25.61
N ARG A 26 -44.26 -1.53 -25.76
CA ARG A 26 -44.92 -1.20 -27.03
C ARG A 26 -43.95 -1.03 -28.20
N LEU A 27 -42.74 -0.54 -27.93
CA LEU A 27 -41.71 -0.39 -28.95
C LEU A 27 -41.19 -1.75 -29.38
N LEU A 28 -40.95 -2.66 -28.42
CA LEU A 28 -40.57 -4.06 -28.68
C LEU A 28 -41.64 -4.77 -29.51
N ASP A 29 -42.92 -4.67 -29.10
CA ASP A 29 -44.07 -5.27 -29.78
C ASP A 29 -44.26 -4.73 -31.21
N SER A 30 -43.89 -3.47 -31.45
CA SER A 30 -43.95 -2.85 -32.79
C SER A 30 -42.82 -3.29 -33.72
N THR A 31 -41.79 -3.97 -33.21
CA THR A 31 -40.64 -4.43 -33.99
C THR A 31 -40.91 -5.82 -34.57
N PRO A 32 -40.81 -6.02 -35.90
CA PRO A 32 -41.27 -7.25 -36.56
C PRO A 32 -40.32 -8.45 -36.45
N SER A 33 -39.06 -8.26 -36.03
CA SER A 33 -38.02 -9.29 -36.02
C SER A 33 -37.41 -9.45 -34.62
N ASP A 34 -37.23 -10.69 -34.19
CA ASP A 34 -36.61 -11.05 -32.90
C ASP A 34 -35.17 -10.51 -32.80
N ALA A 35 -34.42 -10.52 -33.91
CA ALA A 35 -33.07 -9.96 -33.96
C ALA A 35 -33.06 -8.43 -33.75
N ASP A 36 -34.09 -7.73 -34.23
CA ASP A 36 -34.22 -6.28 -34.05
C ASP A 36 -34.65 -5.93 -32.62
N GLN A 37 -35.49 -6.76 -32.00
CA GLN A 37 -35.88 -6.64 -30.60
C GLN A 37 -34.67 -6.81 -29.67
N ALA A 38 -33.85 -7.85 -29.87
CA ALA A 38 -32.62 -8.06 -29.10
C ALA A 38 -31.67 -6.86 -29.20
N LEU A 39 -31.52 -6.30 -30.40
CA LEU A 39 -30.68 -5.13 -30.65
C LEU A 39 -31.23 -3.85 -30.00
N LEU A 40 -32.55 -3.68 -29.91
CA LEU A 40 -33.19 -2.59 -29.17
C LEU A 40 -32.97 -2.71 -27.66
N ILE A 41 -33.05 -3.93 -27.11
CA ILE A 41 -32.77 -4.22 -25.69
C ILE A 41 -31.31 -3.85 -25.37
N ASP A 42 -30.35 -4.33 -26.17
CA ASP A 42 -28.93 -4.06 -25.97
C ASP A 42 -28.61 -2.56 -26.03
N ARG A 43 -29.20 -1.84 -26.99
CA ARG A 43 -29.06 -0.38 -27.09
C ARG A 43 -29.62 0.33 -25.87
N THR A 44 -30.80 -0.05 -25.41
CA THR A 44 -31.46 0.56 -24.25
C THR A 44 -30.66 0.30 -22.98
N HIS A 45 -30.21 -0.93 -22.77
CA HIS A 45 -29.35 -1.30 -21.64
C HIS A 45 -28.01 -0.54 -21.68
N SER A 46 -27.39 -0.43 -22.85
CA SER A 46 -26.15 0.33 -23.04
C SER A 46 -26.32 1.82 -22.72
N ILE A 47 -27.38 2.45 -23.22
CA ILE A 47 -27.67 3.87 -22.93
C ILE A 47 -28.00 4.07 -21.45
N GLY A 48 -28.85 3.21 -20.87
CA GLY A 48 -29.24 3.28 -19.45
C GLY A 48 -28.05 3.14 -18.50
N SER A 49 -27.19 2.16 -18.76
CA SER A 49 -25.96 1.96 -17.97
C SER A 49 -24.97 3.12 -18.12
N LEU A 50 -24.85 3.70 -19.32
CA LEU A 50 -24.03 4.89 -19.55
C LEU A 50 -24.58 6.10 -18.77
N LEU A 51 -25.89 6.34 -18.83
CA LEU A 51 -26.56 7.44 -18.14
C LEU A 51 -26.45 7.30 -16.61
N LEU A 52 -26.64 6.09 -16.08
CA LEU A 52 -26.44 5.80 -14.66
C LEU A 52 -25.00 6.10 -14.23
N ARG A 53 -24.01 5.68 -15.02
CA ARG A 53 -22.59 5.92 -14.74
C ARG A 53 -22.25 7.40 -14.77
N THR A 54 -22.76 8.16 -15.74
CA THR A 54 -22.52 9.61 -15.83
C THR A 54 -23.23 10.37 -14.71
N ALA A 55 -24.47 10.02 -14.37
CA ALA A 55 -25.19 10.59 -13.24
C ALA A 55 -24.46 10.37 -11.92
N ASN A 56 -24.04 9.13 -11.63
CA ASN A 56 -23.26 8.79 -10.44
C ASN A 56 -21.90 9.50 -10.40
N ARG A 57 -21.23 9.66 -11.54
CA ARG A 57 -19.99 10.45 -11.63
C ARG A 57 -20.26 11.93 -11.28
N SER A 58 -21.31 12.53 -11.83
CA SER A 58 -21.69 13.91 -11.56
C SER A 58 -22.10 14.13 -10.10
N ALA A 59 -22.87 13.22 -9.51
CA ALA A 59 -23.24 13.24 -8.09
C ALA A 59 -21.99 13.20 -7.19
N ARG A 60 -21.05 12.29 -7.46
CA ARG A 60 -19.76 12.23 -6.74
C ARG A 60 -18.94 13.51 -6.88
N LYS A 61 -18.90 14.12 -8.08
CA LYS A 61 -18.20 15.40 -8.32
C LYS A 61 -18.83 16.53 -7.49
N ARG A 62 -20.17 16.60 -7.42
CA ARG A 62 -20.89 17.57 -6.59
C ARG A 62 -20.63 17.35 -5.10
N ALA A 63 -20.71 16.12 -4.61
CA ALA A 63 -20.41 15.79 -3.23
C ALA A 63 -18.96 16.14 -2.86
N SER A 64 -18.00 15.88 -3.75
CA SER A 64 -16.60 16.28 -3.53
C SER A 64 -16.42 17.79 -3.41
N LEU A 65 -17.14 18.59 -4.21
CA LEU A 65 -17.09 20.05 -4.12
C LEU A 65 -17.67 20.53 -2.79
N HIS A 66 -18.82 19.98 -2.39
CA HIS A 66 -19.42 20.27 -1.09
C HIS A 66 -18.47 19.93 0.06
N ASN A 67 -17.88 18.73 0.05
CA ASN A 67 -16.91 18.31 1.06
C ASN A 67 -15.71 19.26 1.10
N SER A 68 -15.20 19.72 -0.04
CA SER A 68 -14.09 20.68 -0.05
C SER A 68 -14.43 22.06 0.50
N ILE A 69 -15.70 22.46 0.46
CA ILE A 69 -16.17 23.74 1.03
C ILE A 69 -16.45 23.57 2.53
N ALA A 70 -17.04 22.44 2.93
CA ALA A 70 -17.38 22.16 4.32
C ALA A 70 -16.16 21.74 5.17
N TRP A 71 -15.11 21.21 4.54
CA TRP A 71 -13.90 20.79 5.22
C TRP A 71 -13.07 21.99 5.65
N ALA A 72 -12.80 22.08 6.95
CA ALA A 72 -12.17 23.25 7.55
C ALA A 72 -10.71 23.47 7.15
N LEU A 73 -10.00 22.42 6.71
CA LEU A 73 -8.57 22.48 6.42
C LEU A 73 -8.32 22.62 4.91
N PRO A 74 -7.37 23.49 4.49
CA PRO A 74 -6.89 23.49 3.12
C PRO A 74 -6.20 22.14 2.77
N PRO A 75 -6.02 21.84 1.47
CA PRO A 75 -5.41 20.59 1.03
C PRO A 75 -4.03 20.32 1.65
N ASP A 76 -3.17 21.32 1.75
CA ASP A 76 -1.80 21.17 2.26
C ASP A 76 -1.77 20.75 3.74
N LEU A 77 -2.65 21.36 4.56
CA LEU A 77 -2.78 20.98 5.97
C LEU A 77 -3.43 19.61 6.12
N THR A 78 -4.38 19.26 5.24
CA THR A 78 -5.00 17.93 5.22
C THR A 78 -3.96 16.85 4.88
N ILE A 79 -3.11 17.09 3.87
CA ILE A 79 -1.99 16.21 3.52
C ILE A 79 -1.04 16.08 4.70
N LYS A 80 -0.71 17.18 5.38
CA LYS A 80 0.17 17.13 6.55
C LYS A 80 -0.41 16.28 7.67
N VAL A 81 -1.71 16.42 7.97
CA VAL A 81 -2.42 15.55 8.93
C VAL A 81 -2.38 14.10 8.47
N PHE A 82 -2.65 13.82 7.20
CA PHE A 82 -2.64 12.47 6.65
C PHE A 82 -1.24 11.82 6.69
N SER A 83 -0.17 12.60 6.52
CA SER A 83 1.21 12.11 6.68
C SER A 83 1.57 11.68 8.11
N MET A 84 0.73 12.01 9.09
CA MET A 84 0.88 11.59 10.49
C MET A 84 -0.01 10.39 10.86
N LEU A 85 -0.86 9.92 9.94
CA LEU A 85 -1.70 8.75 10.15
C LEU A 85 -0.90 7.46 9.99
N ASP A 86 -1.28 6.44 10.75
CA ASP A 86 -0.81 5.07 10.49
C ASP A 86 -1.36 4.56 9.15
N SER A 87 -0.72 3.53 8.60
CA SER A 87 -1.06 3.00 7.27
C SER A 87 -2.50 2.48 7.18
N GLN A 88 -3.10 2.01 8.27
CA GLN A 88 -4.49 1.56 8.30
C GLN A 88 -5.47 2.75 8.31
N SER A 89 -5.23 3.75 9.17
CA SER A 89 -6.03 4.97 9.20
C SER A 89 -5.97 5.75 7.89
N LEU A 90 -4.81 5.78 7.23
CA LEU A 90 -4.68 6.38 5.89
C LEU A 90 -5.54 5.64 4.86
N CYS A 91 -5.58 4.30 4.90
CA CYS A 91 -6.48 3.52 4.05
C CYS A 91 -7.96 3.87 4.30
N TYR A 92 -8.38 4.02 5.56
CA TYR A 92 -9.74 4.47 5.86
C TYR A 92 -10.03 5.86 5.30
N ALA A 93 -9.10 6.81 5.47
CA ALA A 93 -9.24 8.16 4.91
C ALA A 93 -9.43 8.11 3.38
N THR A 94 -8.66 7.29 2.66
CA THR A 94 -8.80 7.15 1.19
C THR A 94 -10.16 6.63 0.73
N ALA A 95 -10.86 5.87 1.57
CA ALA A 95 -12.14 5.27 1.26
C ALA A 95 -13.35 6.17 1.58
N THR A 96 -13.16 7.26 2.34
CA THR A 96 -14.26 8.13 2.80
C THR A 96 -14.89 8.95 1.67
N CYS A 97 -14.08 9.68 0.91
CA CYS A 97 -14.54 10.54 -0.17
C CYS A 97 -13.41 10.87 -1.14
N TRP A 98 -13.78 11.39 -2.32
CA TRP A 98 -12.82 11.74 -3.37
C TRP A 98 -11.79 12.80 -2.93
N MET A 99 -12.20 13.77 -2.12
CA MET A 99 -11.30 14.80 -1.62
C MET A 99 -10.20 14.21 -0.74
N PHE A 100 -10.57 13.36 0.23
CA PHE A 100 -9.58 12.68 1.08
C PHE A 100 -8.74 11.71 0.28
N ASN A 101 -9.34 10.98 -0.68
CA ASN A 101 -8.58 10.13 -1.59
C ASN A 101 -7.48 10.92 -2.30
N LYS A 102 -7.81 12.11 -2.84
CA LYS A 102 -6.85 12.97 -3.51
C LYS A 102 -5.73 13.45 -2.59
N CYS A 103 -6.03 13.86 -1.36
CA CYS A 103 -5.01 14.27 -0.38
C CYS A 103 -4.15 13.09 0.08
N ALA A 104 -4.75 11.93 0.34
CA ALA A 104 -4.07 10.74 0.85
C ALA A 104 -3.21 10.03 -0.21
N MET A 105 -3.35 10.38 -1.49
CA MET A 105 -2.48 9.91 -2.57
C MET A 105 -1.23 10.78 -2.74
N ASP A 106 -1.07 11.82 -1.94
CA ASP A 106 0.17 12.62 -1.93
C ASP A 106 1.36 11.78 -1.43
N PRO A 107 2.54 11.85 -2.09
CA PRO A 107 3.73 11.09 -1.69
C PRO A 107 4.16 11.28 -0.23
N LEU A 108 3.91 12.43 0.38
CA LEU A 108 4.22 12.70 1.79
C LEU A 108 3.44 11.79 2.74
N CYS A 109 2.25 11.32 2.34
CA CYS A 109 1.46 10.39 3.15
C CYS A 109 2.10 9.00 3.27
N TYR A 110 3.08 8.69 2.42
CA TYR A 110 3.78 7.41 2.37
C TYR A 110 5.27 7.55 2.70
N GLU A 111 5.68 8.68 3.30
CA GLU A 111 7.06 8.92 3.73
C GLU A 111 7.54 7.87 4.73
N ASN A 112 6.66 7.50 5.67
CA ASN A 112 6.89 6.51 6.70
C ASN A 112 5.84 5.40 6.59
N ILE A 113 6.23 4.24 6.07
CA ILE A 113 5.35 3.09 5.91
C ILE A 113 5.60 2.10 7.05
N ASP A 114 4.54 1.80 7.80
CA ASP A 114 4.55 0.79 8.85
C ASP A 114 3.53 -0.31 8.52
N LEU A 115 4.07 -1.47 8.16
CA LEU A 115 3.32 -2.67 7.79
C LEU A 115 3.59 -3.80 8.80
N THR A 116 3.94 -3.43 10.03
CA THR A 116 4.03 -4.40 11.12
C THR A 116 2.63 -4.88 11.51
N THR A 117 2.49 -6.19 11.65
CA THR A 117 1.20 -6.83 11.96
C THR A 117 1.39 -7.96 12.97
N VAL A 118 0.33 -8.32 13.70
CA VAL A 118 0.36 -9.49 14.59
C VAL A 118 0.19 -10.80 13.80
N VAL A 119 -0.35 -10.71 12.58
CA VAL A 119 -0.65 -11.85 11.70
C VAL A 119 -0.19 -11.51 10.28
N PRO A 120 0.51 -12.41 9.55
CA PRO A 120 0.99 -12.15 8.21
C PRO A 120 -0.17 -11.92 7.23
N LYS A 121 -0.50 -10.65 6.98
CA LYS A 121 -1.57 -10.24 6.04
C LYS A 121 -1.07 -9.38 4.89
N VAL A 122 0.15 -8.86 4.99
CA VAL A 122 0.69 -7.91 4.02
C VAL A 122 1.37 -8.67 2.88
N ASN A 123 0.88 -8.47 1.65
CA ASN A 123 1.49 -9.06 0.48
C ASN A 123 2.53 -8.12 -0.17
N ASN A 124 3.36 -8.71 -1.02
CA ASN A 124 4.39 -8.08 -1.82
C ASN A 124 3.89 -6.94 -2.73
N VAL A 125 2.70 -7.07 -3.30
CA VAL A 125 2.03 -6.07 -4.15
C VAL A 125 1.62 -4.84 -3.34
N VAL A 126 1.17 -5.01 -2.10
CA VAL A 126 0.81 -3.89 -1.21
C VAL A 126 2.07 -3.09 -0.87
N VAL A 127 3.16 -3.77 -0.51
CA VAL A 127 4.45 -3.14 -0.23
C VAL A 127 4.96 -2.37 -1.44
N SER A 128 5.02 -2.99 -2.62
CA SER A 128 5.49 -2.32 -3.84
C SER A 128 4.61 -1.14 -4.23
N THR A 129 3.29 -1.26 -4.11
CA THR A 129 2.34 -0.17 -4.39
C THR A 129 2.56 1.01 -3.45
N MET A 130 2.76 0.77 -2.15
CA MET A 130 3.00 1.83 -1.18
C MET A 130 4.34 2.53 -1.40
N ILE A 131 5.40 1.78 -1.71
CA ILE A 131 6.72 2.34 -2.07
C ILE A 131 6.61 3.18 -3.35
N GLN A 132 5.89 2.70 -4.36
CA GLN A 132 5.67 3.43 -5.60
C GLN A 132 4.91 4.75 -5.37
N ARG A 133 3.92 4.76 -4.48
CA ARG A 133 3.19 5.98 -4.10
C ARG A 133 4.08 6.97 -3.35
N ALA A 134 4.96 6.49 -2.47
CA ALA A 134 5.92 7.33 -1.77
C ALA A 134 6.94 7.99 -2.71
N GLY A 135 7.34 7.29 -3.77
CA GLY A 135 8.29 7.79 -4.76
C GLY A 135 9.57 8.33 -4.11
N LYS A 136 9.89 9.60 -4.37
CA LYS A 136 11.09 10.27 -3.82
C LYS A 136 10.98 10.65 -2.34
N SER A 137 9.76 10.64 -1.79
CA SER A 137 9.50 10.98 -0.40
C SER A 137 9.66 9.79 0.55
N PHE A 138 9.95 8.59 0.04
CA PHE A 138 10.10 7.38 0.85
C PHE A 138 11.34 7.46 1.77
N ARG A 139 11.12 7.41 3.10
CA ARG A 139 12.19 7.55 4.11
C ARG A 139 12.26 6.42 5.12
N SER A 140 11.14 5.80 5.49
CA SER A 140 11.10 4.75 6.50
C SER A 140 10.21 3.60 6.07
N LEU A 141 10.71 2.38 6.27
CA LEU A 141 9.94 1.14 6.09
C LEU A 141 10.04 0.28 7.34
N LYS A 142 8.90 -0.12 7.89
CA LYS A 142 8.81 -1.20 8.86
C LYS A 142 7.93 -2.31 8.28
N LEU A 143 8.46 -3.52 8.26
CA LEU A 143 7.79 -4.67 7.67
C LEU A 143 7.96 -5.90 8.56
N GLY A 144 6.88 -6.64 8.77
CA GLY A 144 6.98 -7.97 9.38
C GLY A 144 5.95 -8.26 10.44
N ILE A 145 6.18 -9.33 11.17
CA ILE A 145 5.31 -9.76 12.26
C ILE A 145 5.94 -9.33 13.58
N VAL A 146 5.25 -8.46 14.33
CA VAL A 146 5.67 -8.09 15.68
C VAL A 146 4.77 -8.85 16.66
N PRO A 147 5.33 -9.73 17.52
CA PRO A 147 4.54 -10.43 18.53
C PRO A 147 3.87 -9.39 19.44
N GLY A 148 2.54 -9.39 19.47
CA GLY A 148 1.79 -8.52 20.39
C GLY A 148 2.05 -8.93 21.85
N PRO A 149 1.93 -8.00 22.82
CA PRO A 149 2.10 -8.29 24.24
C PRO A 149 0.87 -9.02 24.80
N THR A 150 0.55 -10.22 24.28
CA THR A 150 -0.27 -11.26 24.92
C THR A 150 -0.49 -12.40 23.91
N SER A 151 0.37 -13.42 23.91
CA SER A 151 -0.09 -14.77 23.60
C SER A 151 0.79 -15.78 24.33
N SER A 152 0.12 -16.60 25.14
CA SER A 152 0.67 -17.76 25.85
C SER A 152 1.52 -18.64 24.92
N PRO A 153 2.62 -19.25 25.42
CA PRO A 153 3.39 -20.23 24.69
C PRO A 153 2.57 -21.52 24.57
N GLY A 154 1.77 -21.65 23.51
CA GLY A 154 0.95 -22.84 23.32
C GLY A 154 0.29 -22.87 21.96
N SER A 155 0.71 -23.85 21.15
CA SER A 155 0.09 -24.30 19.90
C SER A 155 0.49 -23.53 18.63
N CYS A 156 1.68 -23.86 18.13
CA CYS A 156 2.03 -23.66 16.72
C CYS A 156 1.24 -24.67 15.88
N GLN A 157 0.37 -24.18 14.98
CA GLN A 157 0.11 -24.89 13.73
C GLN A 157 0.87 -24.18 12.61
N PRO A 158 1.64 -24.91 11.78
CA PRO A 158 2.41 -24.32 10.69
C PRO A 158 1.45 -24.03 9.53
N LEU A 159 0.86 -22.84 9.51
CA LEU A 159 0.21 -22.34 8.31
C LEU A 159 1.30 -21.82 7.36
N VAL A 160 1.81 -22.75 6.56
CA VAL A 160 2.65 -22.49 5.39
C VAL A 160 1.90 -21.51 4.49
N TYR A 161 2.32 -20.25 4.48
CA TYR A 161 1.89 -19.29 3.47
C TYR A 161 3.07 -18.77 2.67
N THR A 162 2.84 -18.80 1.37
CA THR A 162 3.85 -18.63 0.34
C THR A 162 4.10 -17.16 0.09
N ILE A 163 5.06 -16.55 0.79
CA ILE A 163 5.73 -15.35 0.27
C ILE A 163 6.66 -15.86 -0.84
N GLN A 164 6.16 -15.88 -2.08
CA GLN A 164 6.97 -16.21 -3.23
C GLN A 164 7.88 -15.01 -3.52
N ASN A 165 9.19 -15.27 -3.50
CA ASN A 165 10.30 -14.41 -3.93
C ASN A 165 10.21 -12.91 -3.59
N PHE A 166 10.86 -12.53 -2.49
CA PHE A 166 11.23 -11.13 -2.21
C PHE A 166 12.06 -10.49 -3.32
N VAL A 167 12.75 -11.31 -4.11
CA VAL A 167 13.51 -10.89 -5.30
C VAL A 167 12.64 -10.08 -6.26
N ASP A 168 11.36 -10.43 -6.48
CA ASP A 168 10.50 -9.73 -7.45
C ASP A 168 10.00 -8.35 -6.95
N VAL A 169 9.78 -8.20 -5.64
CA VAL A 169 9.42 -6.90 -5.02
C VAL A 169 10.58 -5.91 -5.11
N PHE A 170 11.80 -6.42 -4.92
CA PHE A 170 13.02 -5.64 -4.98
C PHE A 170 13.59 -5.49 -6.40
N SER A 171 13.07 -6.18 -7.41
CA SER A 171 13.55 -6.05 -8.80
C SER A 171 12.61 -5.24 -9.69
N PHE A 172 11.28 -5.27 -9.47
CA PHE A 172 10.32 -4.52 -10.31
C PHE A 172 10.28 -3.01 -10.03
N SER A 173 10.54 -2.56 -8.80
CA SER A 173 10.46 -1.14 -8.43
C SER A 173 11.80 -0.37 -8.51
N TRP A 174 12.93 -1.07 -8.59
CA TRP A 174 14.25 -0.49 -8.26
C TRP A 174 15.12 -0.20 -9.48
N ASN A 175 14.76 -0.73 -10.65
CA ASN A 175 15.54 -0.61 -11.89
C ASN A 175 15.17 0.60 -12.77
N GLU A 176 14.14 1.37 -12.43
CA GLU A 176 13.85 2.61 -13.14
C GLU A 176 14.76 3.76 -12.65
N LYS A 177 15.93 3.86 -13.29
CA LYS A 177 16.81 5.04 -13.36
C LYS A 177 17.10 5.73 -12.02
N LYS A 178 18.13 5.25 -11.32
CA LYS A 178 19.09 6.08 -10.55
C LYS A 178 18.46 7.09 -9.57
N THR A 179 17.28 6.82 -9.04
CA THR A 179 16.74 7.59 -7.93
C THR A 179 17.35 6.96 -6.69
N ARG A 180 18.48 7.52 -6.22
CA ARG A 180 19.13 7.07 -4.99
C ARG A 180 18.11 7.24 -3.87
N ALA A 181 17.44 6.15 -3.51
CA ALA A 181 16.34 6.18 -2.56
C ALA A 181 16.88 6.72 -1.23
N LEU A 182 16.20 7.72 -0.67
CA LEU A 182 16.56 8.36 0.59
C LEU A 182 15.99 7.57 1.77
N LEU A 183 15.99 6.24 1.68
CA LEU A 183 15.58 5.41 2.79
C LEU A 183 16.62 5.56 3.89
N TRP A 184 16.20 6.07 5.03
CA TRP A 184 17.05 6.29 6.20
C TRP A 184 16.73 5.29 7.32
N ARG A 185 15.54 4.69 7.31
CA ARG A 185 15.12 3.68 8.29
C ARG A 185 14.56 2.43 7.63
N LEU A 186 15.08 1.26 8.01
CA LEU A 186 14.61 -0.04 7.54
C LEU A 186 14.50 -1.01 8.73
N HIS A 187 13.28 -1.41 9.07
CA HIS A 187 13.01 -2.36 10.16
C HIS A 187 12.31 -3.60 9.62
N LEU A 188 12.85 -4.78 9.90
CA LEU A 188 12.40 -6.06 9.39
C LEU A 188 12.18 -7.05 10.54
N TYR A 189 10.97 -7.61 10.66
CA TYR A 189 10.57 -8.45 11.79
C TYR A 189 10.02 -9.81 11.32
N ASN A 190 10.61 -10.91 11.78
CA ASN A 190 10.10 -12.29 11.64
C ASN A 190 9.66 -12.66 10.21
N ILE A 191 10.41 -12.22 9.20
CA ILE A 191 10.15 -12.54 7.80
C ILE A 191 10.80 -13.89 7.46
N GLU A 192 10.01 -14.96 7.51
CA GLU A 192 10.50 -16.36 7.39
C GLU A 192 11.25 -16.66 6.07
N ARG A 193 10.92 -15.96 4.99
CA ARG A 193 11.40 -16.28 3.63
C ARG A 193 12.46 -15.32 3.07
N MET A 194 13.00 -14.44 3.90
CA MET A 194 14.05 -13.52 3.44
C MET A 194 15.42 -14.18 3.52
N ASP A 195 16.08 -14.34 2.37
CA ASP A 195 17.42 -14.91 2.29
C ASP A 195 18.52 -13.83 2.35
N ASN A 196 19.76 -14.27 2.59
CA ASN A 196 20.91 -13.38 2.65
C ASN A 196 21.12 -12.57 1.36
N THR A 197 20.85 -13.18 0.20
CA THR A 197 21.01 -12.51 -1.11
C THR A 197 20.04 -11.35 -1.25
N SER A 198 18.75 -11.56 -0.96
CA SER A 198 17.74 -10.49 -1.02
C SER A 198 18.06 -9.36 -0.03
N LEU A 199 18.51 -9.70 1.19
CA LEU A 199 18.93 -8.70 2.17
C LEU A 199 20.12 -7.88 1.67
N CYS A 200 21.13 -8.54 1.07
CA CYS A 200 22.30 -7.83 0.56
C CYS A 200 21.95 -6.90 -0.60
N VAL A 201 21.08 -7.32 -1.51
CA VAL A 201 20.57 -6.49 -2.61
C VAL A 201 19.81 -5.28 -2.06
N ALA A 202 18.95 -5.48 -1.05
CA ALA A 202 18.24 -4.39 -0.41
C ALA A 202 19.21 -3.38 0.24
N LEU A 203 20.20 -3.84 1.01
CA LEU A 203 21.19 -2.96 1.64
C LEU A 203 22.04 -2.20 0.63
N ALA A 204 22.42 -2.84 -0.49
CA ALA A 204 23.15 -2.17 -1.58
C ALA A 204 22.35 -1.03 -2.23
N ALA A 205 21.01 -1.13 -2.24
CA ALA A 205 20.14 -0.09 -2.79
C ALA A 205 20.03 1.16 -1.92
N TYR A 206 20.33 1.07 -0.61
CA TYR A 206 20.17 2.17 0.36
C TYR A 206 21.48 2.53 1.07
N PRO A 207 22.39 3.25 0.39
CA PRO A 207 23.63 3.71 1.02
C PRO A 207 23.40 4.77 2.11
N SER A 208 22.23 5.42 2.10
CA SER A 208 21.86 6.50 3.01
C SER A 208 21.22 6.02 4.32
N LEU A 209 21.23 4.71 4.59
CA LEU A 209 20.56 4.13 5.75
C LEU A 209 21.23 4.58 7.05
N LEU A 210 20.42 5.07 7.99
CA LEU A 210 20.85 5.53 9.33
C LEU A 210 20.44 4.54 10.43
N ASP A 211 19.26 3.92 10.29
CA ASP A 211 18.64 3.05 11.29
C ASP A 211 18.23 1.72 10.63
N LEU A 212 18.88 0.63 11.04
CA LEU A 212 18.60 -0.73 10.57
C LEU A 212 18.23 -1.62 11.76
N GLU A 213 17.05 -2.22 11.71
CA GLU A 213 16.57 -3.17 12.72
C GLU A 213 16.17 -4.47 12.04
N ILE A 214 16.78 -5.58 12.46
CA ILE A 214 16.51 -6.91 11.92
C ILE A 214 16.23 -7.83 13.09
N VAL A 215 15.02 -8.39 13.14
CA VAL A 215 14.58 -9.27 14.23
C VAL A 215 14.00 -10.55 13.67
N GLY A 216 14.47 -11.69 14.16
CA GLY A 216 13.89 -13.00 13.85
C GLY A 216 13.99 -13.41 12.38
N LEU A 217 14.99 -12.93 11.65
CA LEU A 217 15.27 -13.36 10.27
C LEU A 217 16.25 -14.54 10.25
N HIS A 218 16.05 -15.46 9.30
CA HIS A 218 16.96 -16.59 9.05
C HIS A 218 18.11 -16.18 8.09
N VAL A 219 18.86 -15.16 8.50
CA VAL A 219 20.01 -14.62 7.75
C VAL A 219 21.30 -14.78 8.54
N GLU A 220 22.41 -14.97 7.82
CA GLU A 220 23.73 -15.13 8.42
C GLU A 220 24.24 -13.78 8.90
N LEU A 221 24.56 -13.72 10.19
CA LEU A 221 25.05 -12.52 10.86
C LEU A 221 26.32 -11.97 10.17
N ARG A 222 27.29 -12.84 9.86
CA ARG A 222 28.54 -12.45 9.21
C ARG A 222 28.30 -11.82 7.83
N GLN A 223 27.45 -12.42 7.01
CA GLN A 223 27.15 -11.92 5.66
C GLN A 223 26.40 -10.58 5.72
N THR A 224 25.46 -10.46 6.65
CA THR A 224 24.72 -9.20 6.90
C THR A 224 25.68 -8.07 7.26
N PHE A 225 26.60 -8.30 8.20
CA PHE A 225 27.60 -7.30 8.59
C PHE A 225 28.55 -6.91 7.47
N MET A 226 29.01 -7.87 6.67
CA MET A 226 29.84 -7.59 5.50
C MET A 226 29.10 -6.70 4.50
N SER A 227 27.82 -6.97 4.24
CA SER A 227 26.99 -6.16 3.35
C SER A 227 26.76 -4.75 3.89
N VAL A 228 26.40 -4.62 5.17
CA VAL A 228 26.26 -3.32 5.84
C VAL A 228 27.55 -2.50 5.74
N SER A 229 28.70 -3.10 6.08
CA SER A 229 29.99 -2.40 6.05
C SER A 229 30.39 -1.93 4.65
N SER A 230 29.96 -2.66 3.62
CA SER A 230 30.30 -2.37 2.22
C SER A 230 29.36 -1.36 1.58
N ASN A 231 28.09 -1.30 2.01
CA ASN A 231 27.05 -0.53 1.33
C ASN A 231 26.50 0.65 2.14
N CYS A 232 26.39 0.52 3.47
CA CYS A 232 25.66 1.46 4.33
C CYS A 232 26.59 2.17 5.33
N HIS A 233 27.40 3.12 4.84
CA HIS A 233 28.41 3.80 5.68
C HIS A 233 27.84 4.85 6.65
N LEU A 234 26.58 5.25 6.48
CA LEU A 234 25.91 6.26 7.29
C LEU A 234 25.16 5.67 8.49
N ILE A 235 25.19 4.36 8.71
CA ILE A 235 24.45 3.74 9.82
C ILE A 235 24.90 4.31 11.16
N GLU A 236 23.92 4.77 11.94
CA GLU A 236 24.05 5.26 13.31
C GLU A 236 23.51 4.25 14.32
N ARG A 237 22.43 3.55 13.96
CA ARG A 237 21.76 2.55 14.78
C ARG A 237 21.62 1.24 14.03
N LEU A 238 22.14 0.16 14.61
CA LEU A 238 21.99 -1.18 14.10
C LEU A 238 21.53 -2.12 15.22
N PHE A 239 20.37 -2.73 15.02
CA PHE A 239 19.82 -3.78 15.86
C PHE A 239 19.71 -5.07 15.07
N PHE A 240 20.24 -6.15 15.63
CA PHE A 240 20.15 -7.48 15.01
C PHE A 240 19.86 -8.55 16.06
N GLU A 241 18.74 -9.25 15.88
CA GLU A 241 18.32 -10.42 16.64
C GLU A 241 18.05 -11.57 15.66
N SER A 242 18.86 -12.63 15.72
CA SER A 242 18.73 -13.80 14.85
C SER A 242 17.55 -14.68 15.27
N SER A 243 16.87 -15.32 14.30
CA SER A 243 15.95 -16.42 14.64
C SER A 243 16.74 -17.57 15.26
N LYS A 244 16.23 -18.17 16.33
CA LYS A 244 16.90 -19.25 17.08
C LYS A 244 17.14 -20.48 16.18
N THR A 245 18.25 -20.51 15.48
CA THR A 245 18.86 -21.73 14.93
C THR A 245 20.31 -21.74 15.37
N GLY A 246 20.61 -22.59 16.36
CA GLY A 246 21.85 -22.56 17.11
C GLY A 246 23.12 -22.72 16.26
N ARG A 247 24.00 -21.74 16.38
CA ARG A 247 25.45 -21.88 16.67
C ARG A 247 26.05 -20.49 16.80
N ASP A 248 26.19 -20.04 18.05
CA ASP A 248 26.84 -18.78 18.40
C ASP A 248 28.36 -18.94 18.29
N ASP A 249 28.95 -18.55 17.16
CA ASP A 249 30.39 -18.31 17.05
C ASP A 249 30.63 -17.16 16.07
N SER A 250 30.58 -15.92 16.55
CA SER A 250 31.37 -14.81 15.97
C SER A 250 31.27 -13.52 16.80
N SER A 251 32.35 -13.20 17.51
CA SER A 251 32.68 -11.83 17.90
C SER A 251 33.30 -11.13 16.69
N LEU A 252 32.64 -10.11 16.15
CA LEU A 252 33.17 -9.28 15.06
C LEU A 252 33.13 -7.81 15.47
N SER A 253 34.27 -7.22 15.79
CA SER A 253 34.37 -5.78 16.04
C SER A 253 34.30 -5.01 14.72
N LEU A 254 33.25 -4.21 14.54
CA LEU A 254 33.22 -3.17 13.50
C LEU A 254 34.01 -1.95 13.99
N ARG A 255 34.71 -1.26 13.09
CA ARG A 255 35.35 0.03 13.42
C ARG A 255 34.26 1.01 13.88
N GLY A 256 34.38 1.50 15.12
CA GLY A 256 33.46 2.48 15.71
C GLY A 256 32.29 1.92 16.53
N PHE A 257 32.16 0.59 16.65
CA PHE A 257 31.07 -0.03 17.42
C PHE A 257 31.61 -0.99 18.49
N LYS A 258 31.15 -0.85 19.74
CA LYS A 258 31.43 -1.80 20.83
C LYS A 258 30.31 -2.84 20.92
N LEU A 259 30.68 -4.12 20.87
CA LEU A 259 29.76 -5.25 21.09
C LEU A 259 29.57 -5.45 22.60
N HIS A 260 28.35 -5.34 23.10
CA HIS A 260 27.96 -5.83 24.43
C HIS A 260 27.06 -7.06 24.30
N ASP A 261 27.48 -8.15 24.95
CA ASP A 261 26.82 -9.40 25.35
C ASP A 261 25.82 -10.18 24.46
N TYR A 262 25.87 -11.50 24.69
CA TYR A 262 25.49 -12.64 23.84
C TYR A 262 23.98 -12.87 23.58
N LYS A 263 23.08 -11.92 23.88
CA LYS A 263 21.65 -12.09 23.56
C LYS A 263 20.96 -10.88 22.95
N VAL A 264 21.57 -9.70 22.97
CA VAL A 264 21.01 -8.47 22.35
C VAL A 264 22.16 -7.62 21.84
N ARG A 265 22.42 -7.62 20.53
CA ARG A 265 23.51 -6.83 19.95
C ARG A 265 22.97 -5.51 19.40
N ILE A 266 22.85 -4.51 20.29
CA ILE A 266 22.67 -3.11 19.89
C ILE A 266 24.05 -2.55 19.55
N LEU A 267 24.23 -2.07 18.32
CA LEU A 267 25.44 -1.40 17.86
C LEU A 267 25.12 0.08 17.65
N VAL A 268 25.69 0.94 18.49
CA VAL A 268 25.63 2.41 18.38
C VAL A 268 27.00 2.91 17.95
N LYS A 269 27.03 3.78 16.93
CA LYS A 269 28.25 4.41 16.45
C LYS A 269 28.73 5.43 17.49
N VAL A 270 29.94 5.27 18.00
CA VAL A 270 30.61 6.22 18.92
C VAL A 270 31.33 7.31 18.15
#